data_AF-A0A0D0B760-F1
#
_entry.id   AF-A0A0D0B760-F1
#
_cell.length_a   1.000
_cell.length_b   1.000
_cell.length_c   1.000
_cell.angle_alpha   90.00
_cell.angle_beta   90.00
_cell.angle_gamma   90.00
#
_symmetry.space_group_name_H-M   'P 1'
#
loop_
_entity.id
_entity.type
_entity.pdbx_description
1 polymer ?
#
loop_
_entity_poly.entity_id
_entity_poly.type
_entity_poly.pdbx_seq_one_letter_code
_entity_poly.pdbx_strand_id
1 'polypeptide(L)'
;MSTAIDTSLVPQYFQRFPVRRHKDEPLIAQGVNGIRKTFERLVPERHARSHAVGPYGVVYAFCYPEGKTERVKFAAEIVEALWLYDDIIEVLPHEEAALEHATVIQMLAGDKHRMAPGKKNLMTSIFSDTRDQITALDPKGAPLLIEMLQQYLIEYDANDKTYNDIEDYCTFRILNVGFGMMAYFVEWTLDIHLTEEETQLTKEFYAASGRVM
;
A
#
# COMPACT_ATOMS: atom_id res chain seq x y z
N MET A 1 6.73 -22.36 -5.81
CA MET A 1 5.28 -22.18 -5.67
C MET A 1 4.99 -21.84 -4.23
N SER A 2 3.95 -21.07 -3.94
CA SER A 2 3.53 -20.73 -2.58
C SER A 2 3.18 -21.99 -1.74
N THR A 3 3.10 -21.85 -0.42
CA THR A 3 2.76 -22.93 0.51
C THR A 3 1.40 -22.69 1.15
N ALA A 4 0.53 -23.71 1.22
CA ALA A 4 -0.73 -23.60 1.95
C ALA A 4 -0.50 -23.42 3.46
N ILE A 5 -1.37 -22.64 4.11
CA ILE A 5 -1.37 -22.47 5.57
C ILE A 5 -2.49 -23.32 6.17
N ASP A 6 -2.19 -24.01 7.25
CA ASP A 6 -3.21 -24.68 8.04
C ASP A 6 -4.04 -23.65 8.81
N THR A 7 -5.32 -23.53 8.44
CA THR A 7 -6.27 -22.61 9.08
C THR A 7 -7.31 -23.34 9.93
N SER A 8 -7.08 -24.61 10.27
CA SER A 8 -7.97 -25.43 11.11
C SER A 8 -8.22 -24.85 12.50
N LEU A 9 -7.31 -24.00 12.99
CA LEU A 9 -7.41 -23.31 14.28
C LEU A 9 -8.13 -21.95 14.20
N VAL A 10 -8.50 -21.48 13.00
CA VAL A 10 -9.20 -20.22 12.77
C VAL A 10 -10.70 -20.49 12.60
N PRO A 11 -11.61 -19.66 13.15
CA PRO A 11 -13.04 -19.90 12.99
C PRO A 11 -13.47 -19.92 11.52
N GLN A 12 -14.21 -20.95 11.11
CA GLN A 12 -14.60 -21.20 9.71
C GLN A 12 -15.45 -20.07 9.08
N TYR A 13 -16.08 -19.22 9.89
CA TYR A 13 -16.87 -18.09 9.42
C TYR A 13 -16.03 -17.03 8.67
N PHE A 14 -14.70 -17.07 8.81
CA PHE A 14 -13.78 -16.12 8.19
C PHE A 14 -13.20 -16.56 6.85
N GLN A 15 -13.36 -17.82 6.44
CA GLN A 15 -12.56 -18.32 5.31
C GLN A 15 -13.20 -19.52 4.60
N ARG A 16 -13.61 -19.31 3.34
CA ARG A 16 -13.92 -20.40 2.38
C ARG A 16 -12.78 -20.69 1.40
N PHE A 17 -11.86 -19.76 1.23
CA PHE A 17 -10.76 -19.86 0.26
C PHE A 17 -9.47 -20.31 0.94
N PRO A 18 -8.67 -21.21 0.34
CA PRO A 18 -7.37 -21.59 0.89
C PRO A 18 -6.46 -20.36 1.08
N VAL A 19 -5.82 -20.24 2.24
CA VAL A 19 -4.78 -19.22 2.46
C VAL A 19 -3.43 -19.82 2.10
N ARG A 20 -2.63 -19.04 1.38
CA ARG A 20 -1.31 -19.44 0.90
C ARG A 20 -0.29 -18.38 1.29
N ARG A 21 0.94 -18.81 1.51
CA ARG A 21 2.10 -17.96 1.83
C ARG A 21 3.08 -17.99 0.68
N HIS A 22 3.53 -16.81 0.27
CA HIS A 22 4.56 -16.66 -0.76
C HIS A 22 5.81 -17.50 -0.45
N LYS A 23 6.40 -18.11 -1.49
CA LYS A 23 7.52 -19.05 -1.37
C LYS A 23 8.79 -18.43 -0.74
N ASP A 24 8.99 -17.14 -1.01
CA ASP A 24 10.13 -16.34 -0.56
C ASP A 24 9.72 -15.30 0.50
N GLU A 25 8.79 -15.65 1.39
CA GLU A 25 8.33 -14.76 2.47
C GLU A 25 9.48 -14.11 3.27
N PRO A 26 10.60 -14.78 3.59
CA PRO A 26 11.71 -14.13 4.29
C PRO A 26 12.32 -12.94 3.55
N LEU A 27 12.33 -12.95 2.21
CA LEU A 27 12.84 -11.82 1.41
C LEU A 27 11.85 -10.64 1.41
N ILE A 28 10.56 -10.93 1.42
CA ILE A 28 9.50 -9.91 1.55
C ILE A 28 9.59 -9.28 2.95
N ALA A 29 9.75 -10.10 3.99
CA ALA A 29 9.93 -9.65 5.36
C ALA A 29 11.21 -8.80 5.53
N GLN A 30 12.27 -9.13 4.81
CA GLN A 30 13.49 -8.32 4.79
C GLN A 30 13.22 -6.90 4.26
N GLY A 31 12.42 -6.77 3.20
CA GLY A 31 12.05 -5.46 2.64
C GLY A 31 11.28 -4.60 3.64
N VAL A 32 10.21 -5.16 4.22
CA VAL A 32 9.42 -4.51 5.28
C VAL A 32 10.30 -4.05 6.45
N ASN A 33 11.18 -4.93 6.94
CA ASN A 33 12.10 -4.57 8.01
C ASN A 33 13.12 -3.49 7.60
N GLY A 34 13.52 -3.43 6.33
CA GLY A 34 14.40 -2.39 5.79
C GLY A 34 13.74 -1.00 5.81
N ILE A 35 12.47 -0.92 5.41
CA ILE A 35 11.68 0.31 5.49
C ILE A 35 11.50 0.76 6.94
N ARG A 36 11.16 -0.15 7.84
CA ARG A 36 11.03 0.16 9.28
C ARG A 36 12.32 0.70 9.88
N LYS A 37 13.47 0.05 9.62
CA LYS A 37 14.78 0.57 10.08
C LYS A 37 15.11 1.93 9.51
N THR A 38 14.71 2.18 8.26
CA THR A 38 14.87 3.50 7.63
C THR A 38 14.01 4.51 8.37
N PHE A 39 12.75 4.19 8.65
CA PHE A 39 11.85 5.03 9.43
C PHE A 39 12.36 5.31 10.84
N GLU A 40 12.77 4.30 11.62
CA GLU A 40 13.29 4.49 12.99
C GLU A 40 14.53 5.39 13.02
N ARG A 41 15.40 5.30 12.01
CA ARG A 41 16.56 6.19 11.88
C ARG A 41 16.13 7.63 11.60
N LEU A 42 15.08 7.78 10.83
CA LEU A 42 14.56 9.06 10.39
C LEU A 42 13.76 9.73 11.53
N VAL A 43 12.82 9.02 12.14
CA VAL A 43 11.90 9.50 13.17
C VAL A 43 12.15 8.75 14.50
N PRO A 44 13.32 8.95 15.14
CA PRO A 44 13.74 8.15 16.31
C PRO A 44 12.83 8.31 17.53
N GLU A 45 12.08 9.41 17.62
CA GLU A 45 11.09 9.66 18.67
C GLU A 45 9.80 8.83 18.52
N ARG A 46 9.59 8.17 17.37
CA ARG A 46 8.45 7.29 17.14
C ARG A 46 8.88 5.85 16.98
N HIS A 47 8.23 4.97 17.73
CA HIS A 47 8.42 3.53 17.56
C HIS A 47 7.74 3.05 16.28
N ALA A 48 8.51 2.46 15.36
CA ALA A 48 7.97 1.77 14.20
C ALA A 48 7.32 0.44 14.63
N ARG A 49 6.04 0.49 15.01
CA ARG A 49 5.24 -0.72 15.14
C ARG A 49 5.07 -1.31 13.73
N SER A 50 5.27 -2.62 13.59
CA SER A 50 4.92 -3.25 12.31
C SER A 50 3.41 -3.46 12.25
N HIS A 51 2.81 -2.97 11.18
CA HIS A 51 1.43 -3.25 10.82
C HIS A 51 1.30 -4.59 10.09
N ALA A 52 2.39 -5.02 9.44
CA ALA A 52 2.41 -6.16 8.55
C ALA A 52 2.97 -7.46 9.14
N VAL A 53 3.79 -7.41 10.19
CA VAL A 53 4.51 -8.60 10.71
C VAL A 53 3.74 -9.23 11.86
N GLY A 54 3.40 -10.52 11.70
CA GLY A 54 2.81 -11.35 12.74
C GLY A 54 3.57 -12.65 12.99
N PRO A 55 3.11 -13.51 13.92
CA PRO A 55 3.78 -14.77 14.26
C PRO A 55 3.87 -15.78 13.11
N TYR A 56 3.05 -15.60 12.06
CA TYR A 56 3.01 -16.51 10.90
C TYR A 56 3.75 -15.98 9.67
N GLY A 57 4.32 -14.77 9.76
CA GLY A 57 5.01 -14.07 8.68
C GLY A 57 4.41 -12.70 8.41
N VAL A 58 4.77 -12.14 7.27
CA VAL A 58 4.34 -10.80 6.84
C VAL A 58 3.07 -10.86 6.00
N VAL A 59 2.11 -9.95 6.29
CA VAL A 59 0.78 -9.92 5.68
C VAL A 59 0.82 -9.91 4.14
N TYR A 60 1.76 -9.15 3.58
CA TYR A 60 1.92 -9.01 2.12
C TYR A 60 2.30 -10.32 1.43
N ALA A 61 2.96 -11.24 2.13
CA ALA A 61 3.26 -12.57 1.60
C ALA A 61 2.01 -13.47 1.52
N PHE A 62 0.93 -13.13 2.21
CA PHE A 62 -0.38 -13.78 2.10
C PHE A 62 -1.30 -13.07 1.10
N CYS A 63 -1.16 -11.75 0.96
CA CYS A 63 -1.91 -10.96 -0.03
C CYS A 63 -1.46 -11.29 -1.47
N TYR A 64 -0.16 -11.52 -1.68
CA TYR A 64 0.41 -11.74 -3.02
C TYR A 64 1.20 -13.06 -3.10
N PRO A 65 0.58 -14.22 -2.80
CA PRO A 65 1.31 -15.47 -2.58
C PRO A 65 1.95 -16.05 -3.84
N GLU A 66 1.41 -15.73 -5.03
CA GLU A 66 1.93 -16.20 -6.33
C GLU A 66 2.64 -15.10 -7.13
N GLY A 67 2.81 -13.90 -6.56
CA GLY A 67 3.48 -12.80 -7.22
C GLY A 67 4.97 -13.07 -7.49
N LYS A 68 5.58 -12.27 -8.36
CA LYS A 68 7.02 -12.26 -8.58
C LYS A 68 7.72 -11.68 -7.34
N THR A 69 8.65 -12.43 -6.75
CA THR A 69 9.30 -12.10 -5.47
C THR A 69 9.77 -10.66 -5.35
N GLU A 70 10.48 -10.14 -6.35
CA GLU A 70 11.01 -8.77 -6.33
C GLU A 70 9.89 -7.72 -6.34
N ARG A 71 8.82 -7.96 -7.10
CA ARG A 71 7.64 -7.09 -7.12
C ARG A 71 6.86 -7.18 -5.82
N VAL A 72 6.65 -8.38 -5.26
CA VAL A 72 5.95 -8.53 -3.98
C VAL A 72 6.73 -7.85 -2.85
N LYS A 73 8.06 -8.03 -2.81
CA LYS A 73 8.93 -7.33 -1.86
C LYS A 73 8.80 -5.81 -2.00
N PHE A 74 8.80 -5.30 -3.22
CA PHE A 74 8.72 -3.85 -3.43
C PHE A 74 7.33 -3.28 -3.12
N ALA A 75 6.25 -3.98 -3.48
CA ALA A 75 4.89 -3.62 -3.06
C ALA A 75 4.78 -3.60 -1.52
N ALA A 76 5.34 -4.59 -0.83
CA ALA A 76 5.39 -4.64 0.62
C ALA A 76 6.17 -3.46 1.23
N GLU A 77 7.27 -3.04 0.60
CA GLU A 77 8.04 -1.86 1.01
C GLU A 77 7.23 -0.57 0.87
N ILE A 78 6.52 -0.40 -0.25
CA ILE A 78 5.64 0.76 -0.48
C ILE A 78 4.51 0.80 0.55
N VAL A 79 3.80 -0.31 0.75
CA VAL A 79 2.66 -0.34 1.67
C VAL A 79 3.11 -0.15 3.12
N GLU A 80 4.22 -0.75 3.55
CA GLU A 80 4.77 -0.49 4.90
C GLU A 80 5.17 0.98 5.07
N ALA A 81 5.74 1.62 4.04
CA ALA A 81 6.05 3.04 4.07
C ALA A 81 4.79 3.90 4.22
N LEU A 82 3.68 3.52 3.56
CA LEU A 82 2.39 4.20 3.69
C LEU A 82 1.79 4.02 5.09
N TRP A 83 1.87 2.84 5.71
CA TRP A 83 1.44 2.66 7.10
C TRP A 83 2.24 3.48 8.11
N LEU A 84 3.56 3.58 7.91
CA LEU A 84 4.40 4.39 8.78
C LEU A 84 4.20 5.89 8.54
N TYR A 85 3.86 6.25 7.31
CA TYR A 85 3.43 7.60 6.95
C TYR A 85 2.10 7.95 7.63
N ASP A 86 1.13 7.05 7.58
CA ASP A 86 -0.16 7.16 8.25
C ASP A 86 -0.02 7.44 9.74
N ASP A 87 0.77 6.65 10.47
CA ASP A 87 1.08 6.89 11.89
C ASP A 87 1.53 8.34 12.17
N ILE A 88 2.30 8.94 11.24
CA ILE A 88 2.75 10.33 11.36
C ILE A 88 1.61 11.30 11.11
N ILE A 89 0.84 11.07 10.05
CA ILE A 89 -0.20 11.98 9.58
C ILE A 89 -1.40 12.01 10.54
N GLU A 90 -1.81 10.87 11.10
CA GLU A 90 -3.00 10.78 11.99
C GLU A 90 -2.94 11.70 13.22
N VAL A 91 -1.74 12.13 13.65
CA VAL A 91 -1.60 13.04 14.80
C VAL A 91 -1.44 14.52 14.41
N LEU A 92 -1.36 14.82 13.11
CA LEU A 92 -1.28 16.19 12.62
C LEU A 92 -2.69 16.81 12.50
N PRO A 93 -2.82 18.13 12.65
CA PRO A 93 -4.02 18.83 12.20
C PRO A 93 -4.27 18.56 10.71
N HIS A 94 -5.55 18.44 10.32
CA HIS A 94 -5.96 18.12 8.95
C HIS A 94 -5.32 19.02 7.87
N GLU A 95 -5.19 20.33 8.12
CA GLU A 95 -4.53 21.24 7.16
C GLU A 95 -3.04 20.94 6.97
N GLU A 96 -2.34 20.52 8.04
CA GLU A 96 -0.94 20.12 7.97
C GLU A 96 -0.78 18.77 7.26
N ALA A 97 -1.66 17.81 7.56
CA ALA A 97 -1.74 16.53 6.86
C ALA A 97 -1.94 16.70 5.34
N ALA A 98 -2.86 17.56 4.93
CA ALA A 98 -3.13 17.84 3.52
C ALA A 98 -1.90 18.45 2.79
N LEU A 99 -1.13 19.32 3.46
CA LEU A 99 0.12 19.86 2.90
C LEU A 99 1.20 18.78 2.73
N GLU A 100 1.28 17.84 3.67
CA GLU A 100 2.18 16.69 3.58
C GLU A 100 1.78 15.78 2.41
N HIS A 101 0.50 15.45 2.25
CA HIS A 101 0.00 14.67 1.12
C HIS A 101 0.35 15.33 -0.21
N ALA A 102 0.10 16.63 -0.35
CA ALA A 102 0.42 17.38 -1.56
C ALA A 102 1.91 17.32 -1.91
N THR A 103 2.78 17.33 -0.90
CA THR A 103 4.23 17.21 -1.08
C THR A 103 4.62 15.82 -1.59
N VAL A 104 4.06 14.76 -1.00
CA VAL A 104 4.32 13.37 -1.44
C VAL A 104 3.80 13.13 -2.86
N ILE A 105 2.60 13.63 -3.19
CA ILE A 105 2.01 13.55 -4.53
C ILE A 105 2.92 14.19 -5.59
N GLN A 106 3.47 15.38 -5.29
CA GLN A 106 4.40 16.08 -6.20
C GLN A 106 5.68 15.28 -6.46
N MET A 107 6.19 14.59 -5.44
CA MET A 107 7.38 13.75 -5.62
C MET A 107 7.12 12.50 -6.46
N LEU A 108 5.98 11.85 -6.27
CA LEU A 108 5.53 10.78 -7.15
C LEU A 108 5.39 11.30 -8.59
N ALA A 109 4.90 12.54 -8.76
CA ALA A 109 4.84 13.24 -10.05
C ALA A 109 6.23 13.64 -10.60
N GLY A 110 7.31 13.44 -9.84
CA GLY A 110 8.70 13.65 -10.27
C GLY A 110 9.18 15.10 -10.17
N ASP A 111 8.41 15.96 -9.51
CA ASP A 111 8.83 17.32 -9.20
C ASP A 111 9.80 17.29 -8.00
N LYS A 112 11.10 17.15 -8.32
CA LYS A 112 12.18 17.18 -7.31
C LYS A 112 12.59 18.61 -6.94
N HIS A 113 11.99 19.65 -7.52
CA HIS A 113 12.47 21.04 -7.43
C HIS A 113 11.87 21.86 -6.28
N ARG A 114 10.82 21.37 -5.60
CA ARG A 114 10.19 22.07 -4.45
C ARG A 114 10.50 21.48 -3.09
N MET A 115 11.68 20.88 -2.89
CA MET A 115 12.14 20.63 -1.53
C MET A 115 12.48 21.98 -0.88
N ALA A 116 11.60 22.50 -0.03
CA ALA A 116 11.91 23.69 0.76
C ALA A 116 13.22 23.45 1.53
N PRO A 117 14.25 24.30 1.35
CA PRO A 117 15.54 24.10 2.02
C PRO A 117 15.36 24.36 3.51
N GLY A 118 15.44 23.31 4.33
CA GLY A 118 15.43 23.45 5.80
C GLY A 118 14.89 22.24 6.57
N LYS A 119 14.03 21.43 5.95
CA LYS A 119 13.64 20.11 6.46
C LYS A 119 13.50 19.20 5.25
N LYS A 120 14.47 18.31 5.02
CA LYS A 120 14.15 17.09 4.26
C LYS A 120 13.00 16.47 5.03
N ASN A 121 11.77 16.48 4.51
CA ASN A 121 10.77 15.63 5.14
C ASN A 121 11.29 14.21 5.00
N LEU A 122 11.48 13.54 6.12
CA LEU A 122 12.09 12.21 6.11
C LEU A 122 11.31 11.24 5.21
N MET A 123 9.99 11.37 5.20
CA MET A 123 9.08 10.56 4.39
C MET A 123 9.13 10.88 2.90
N THR A 124 9.43 12.14 2.54
CA THR A 124 9.58 12.54 1.15
C THR A 124 10.76 11.84 0.49
N SER A 125 11.83 11.54 1.25
CA SER A 125 12.94 10.73 0.72
C SER A 125 12.57 9.29 0.40
N ILE A 126 11.63 8.68 1.13
CA ILE A 126 11.18 7.31 0.90
C ILE A 126 10.38 7.24 -0.41
N PHE A 127 9.44 8.17 -0.62
CA PHE A 127 8.57 8.17 -1.81
C PHE A 127 9.22 8.73 -3.08
N SER A 128 10.23 9.61 -2.95
CA SER A 128 11.00 10.11 -4.09
C SER A 128 11.66 8.99 -4.90
N ASP A 129 12.25 8.02 -4.19
CA ASP A 129 12.97 6.91 -4.83
C ASP A 129 12.00 5.85 -5.37
N THR A 130 10.79 5.76 -4.79
CA THR A 130 9.75 4.82 -5.21
C THR A 130 9.39 4.99 -6.68
N ARG A 131 9.19 6.21 -7.18
CA ARG A 131 8.86 6.45 -8.59
C ARG A 131 9.92 5.90 -9.54
N ASP A 132 11.19 6.21 -9.27
CA ASP A 132 12.31 5.79 -10.12
C ASP A 132 12.46 4.27 -10.10
N GLN A 133 12.25 3.63 -8.94
CA GLN A 133 12.31 2.18 -8.78
C GLN A 133 11.14 1.46 -9.46
N ILE A 134 9.89 1.95 -9.32
CA ILE A 134 8.73 1.39 -10.03
C ILE A 134 8.97 1.45 -11.54
N THR A 135 9.42 2.61 -12.04
CA THR A 135 9.69 2.83 -13.47
C THR A 135 10.76 1.89 -13.99
N ALA A 136 11.82 1.64 -13.21
CA ALA A 136 12.88 0.72 -13.58
C ALA A 136 12.42 -0.75 -13.57
N LEU A 137 11.56 -1.14 -12.63
CA LEU A 137 11.12 -2.53 -12.45
C LEU A 137 10.00 -2.95 -13.41
N ASP A 138 9.12 -2.02 -13.77
CA ASP A 138 8.04 -2.24 -14.74
C ASP A 138 7.64 -0.93 -15.44
N PRO A 139 8.34 -0.52 -16.51
CA PRO A 139 8.02 0.70 -17.24
C PRO A 139 6.59 0.75 -17.79
N LYS A 140 5.96 -0.42 -18.01
CA LYS A 140 4.61 -0.52 -18.58
C LYS A 140 3.53 -0.32 -17.52
N GLY A 141 3.66 -0.96 -16.36
CA GLY A 141 2.72 -0.81 -15.24
C GLY A 141 2.98 0.42 -14.37
N ALA A 142 4.18 1.00 -14.43
CA ALA A 142 4.57 2.13 -13.60
C ALA A 142 3.61 3.33 -13.64
N PRO A 143 3.14 3.81 -14.81
CA PRO A 143 2.28 4.99 -14.85
C PRO A 143 0.99 4.81 -14.03
N LEU A 144 0.33 3.67 -14.18
CA LEU A 144 -0.91 3.39 -13.46
C LEU A 144 -0.67 3.17 -11.97
N LEU A 145 0.41 2.49 -11.57
CA LEU A 145 0.73 2.35 -10.14
C LEU A 145 0.99 3.71 -9.48
N ILE A 146 1.72 4.61 -10.17
CA ILE A 146 1.99 5.95 -9.68
C ILE A 146 0.69 6.75 -9.55
N GLU A 147 -0.19 6.68 -10.56
CA GLU A 147 -1.51 7.32 -10.53
C GLU A 147 -2.35 6.81 -9.34
N MET A 148 -2.39 5.49 -9.11
CA MET A 148 -3.12 4.90 -7.99
C MET A 148 -2.58 5.34 -6.62
N LEU A 149 -1.26 5.46 -6.48
CA LEU A 149 -0.63 5.99 -5.26
C LEU A 149 -0.97 7.46 -5.02
N GLN A 150 -0.98 8.27 -6.09
CA GLN A 150 -1.39 9.66 -6.02
C GLN A 150 -2.86 9.79 -5.64
N GLN A 151 -3.73 9.01 -6.28
CA GLN A 151 -5.17 9.01 -5.99
C GLN A 151 -5.45 8.59 -4.56
N TYR A 152 -4.77 7.56 -4.07
CA TYR A 152 -4.85 7.16 -2.67
C TYR A 152 -4.53 8.32 -1.72
N LEU A 153 -3.42 9.03 -1.92
CA LEU A 153 -3.03 10.18 -1.08
C LEU A 153 -3.99 11.37 -1.19
N ILE A 154 -4.67 11.54 -2.34
CA ILE A 154 -5.72 12.55 -2.52
C ILE A 154 -6.95 12.20 -1.69
N GLU A 155 -7.29 10.92 -1.60
CA GLU A 155 -8.52 10.41 -0.97
C GLU A 155 -8.35 10.08 0.52
N TYR A 156 -7.12 9.76 0.94
CA TYR A 156 -6.79 9.16 2.23
C TYR A 156 -7.33 9.95 3.42
N ASP A 157 -7.08 11.25 3.49
CA ASP A 157 -7.67 12.16 4.48
C ASP A 157 -8.53 13.23 3.82
N ALA A 158 -9.20 12.93 2.71
CA ALA A 158 -9.93 13.94 1.96
C ALA A 158 -11.13 14.55 2.70
N ASN A 159 -11.61 13.90 3.77
CA ASN A 159 -12.91 14.20 4.32
C ASN A 159 -13.05 13.92 5.83
N ASP A 160 -13.39 14.95 6.61
CA ASP A 160 -13.76 14.86 8.03
C ASP A 160 -15.29 14.62 8.20
N LYS A 161 -15.90 13.88 7.26
CA LYS A 161 -17.34 13.65 7.26
C LYS A 161 -17.71 12.56 8.26
N THR A 162 -18.73 12.84 9.05
CA THR A 162 -19.45 11.80 9.80
C THR A 162 -20.49 11.13 8.91
N TYR A 163 -20.53 9.80 8.93
CA TYR A 163 -21.45 8.99 8.13
C TYR A 163 -22.57 8.45 9.03
N ASN A 164 -23.82 8.65 8.61
CA ASN A 164 -25.01 8.14 9.33
C ASN A 164 -25.56 6.84 8.74
N ASP A 165 -25.01 6.42 7.60
CA ASP A 165 -25.42 5.24 6.85
C ASP A 165 -24.21 4.34 6.53
N ILE A 166 -24.40 3.03 6.64
CA ILE A 166 -23.33 2.06 6.48
C ILE A 166 -22.90 1.91 5.02
N GLU A 167 -23.80 2.10 4.06
CA GLU A 167 -23.47 2.00 2.63
C GLU A 167 -22.60 3.18 2.19
N ASP A 168 -22.94 4.39 2.66
CA ASP A 168 -22.14 5.58 2.46
C ASP A 168 -20.74 5.44 3.11
N TYR A 169 -20.69 4.91 4.34
CA TYR A 169 -19.42 4.67 5.04
C TYR A 169 -18.56 3.63 4.31
N CYS A 170 -19.14 2.50 3.89
CA CYS A 170 -18.42 1.47 3.15
C CYS A 170 -17.88 2.00 1.81
N THR A 171 -18.67 2.80 1.10
CA THR A 171 -18.23 3.43 -0.16
C THR A 171 -17.01 4.31 0.05
N PHE A 172 -17.00 5.11 1.11
CA PHE A 172 -15.83 5.88 1.51
C PHE A 172 -14.65 4.99 1.90
N ARG A 173 -14.86 3.98 2.75
CA ARG A 173 -13.79 3.14 3.29
C ARG A 173 -13.08 2.29 2.24
N ILE A 174 -13.76 1.88 1.16
CA ILE A 174 -13.10 1.18 0.05
C ILE A 174 -11.97 2.04 -0.55
N LEU A 175 -12.22 3.35 -0.70
CA LEU A 175 -11.25 4.30 -1.23
C LEU A 175 -10.18 4.62 -0.18
N ASN A 176 -10.61 5.02 1.01
CA ASN A 176 -9.72 5.45 2.09
C ASN A 176 -8.80 4.32 2.60
N VAL A 177 -9.24 3.05 2.61
CA VAL A 177 -8.35 1.93 2.98
C VAL A 177 -7.33 1.60 1.87
N GLY A 178 -7.43 2.22 0.69
CA GLY A 178 -6.53 1.97 -0.43
C GLY A 178 -6.82 0.65 -1.16
N PHE A 179 -8.08 0.17 -1.19
CA PHE A 179 -8.45 -1.08 -1.86
C PHE A 179 -7.99 -1.09 -3.33
N GLY A 180 -8.22 0.01 -4.05
CA GLY A 180 -7.85 0.09 -5.47
C GLY A 180 -6.35 -0.14 -5.69
N MET A 181 -5.50 0.50 -4.88
CA MET A 181 -4.05 0.30 -4.93
C MET A 181 -3.68 -1.14 -4.60
N MET A 182 -4.24 -1.71 -3.53
CA MET A 182 -3.97 -3.09 -3.11
C MET A 182 -4.40 -4.12 -4.16
N ALA A 183 -5.55 -3.90 -4.82
CA ALA A 183 -6.03 -4.73 -5.91
C ALA A 183 -5.09 -4.64 -7.11
N TYR A 184 -4.63 -3.44 -7.47
CA TYR A 184 -3.67 -3.26 -8.55
C TYR A 184 -2.32 -3.96 -8.27
N PHE A 185 -1.85 -3.98 -7.01
CA PHE A 185 -0.67 -4.76 -6.64
C PHE A 185 -0.82 -6.27 -6.93
N VAL A 186 -2.03 -6.84 -6.91
CA VAL A 186 -2.24 -8.24 -7.32
C VAL A 186 -1.85 -8.43 -8.78
N GLU A 187 -2.38 -7.58 -9.67
CA GLU A 187 -2.09 -7.62 -11.11
C GLU A 187 -0.60 -7.36 -11.37
N TRP A 188 -0.09 -6.28 -10.80
CA TRP A 188 1.28 -5.83 -11.03
C TRP A 188 2.32 -6.83 -10.54
N THR A 189 2.11 -7.43 -9.35
CA THR A 189 3.04 -8.45 -8.83
C THR A 189 3.02 -9.73 -9.68
N LEU A 190 1.91 -10.04 -10.33
CA LEU A 190 1.79 -11.17 -11.27
C LEU A 190 2.24 -10.83 -12.69
N ASP A 191 2.61 -9.58 -12.97
CA ASP A 191 2.93 -9.08 -14.32
C ASP A 191 1.76 -9.18 -15.30
N ILE A 192 0.57 -8.87 -14.78
CA ILE A 192 -0.66 -8.72 -15.53
C ILE A 192 -0.89 -7.22 -15.72
N HIS A 193 -1.15 -6.81 -16.96
CA HIS A 193 -1.57 -5.45 -17.28
C HIS A 193 -2.88 -5.56 -18.05
N LEU A 194 -3.99 -5.27 -17.37
CA LEU A 194 -5.30 -5.27 -18.00
C LEU A 194 -5.41 -4.13 -19.02
N THR A 195 -6.08 -4.41 -20.12
CA THR A 195 -6.60 -3.39 -21.03
C THR A 195 -7.77 -2.64 -20.36
N GLU A 196 -8.19 -1.53 -20.96
CA GLU A 196 -9.37 -0.79 -20.49
C GLU A 196 -10.63 -1.66 -20.51
N GLU A 197 -10.79 -2.49 -21.56
CA GLU A 197 -11.90 -3.44 -21.68
C GLU A 197 -11.86 -4.49 -20.56
N GLU A 198 -10.71 -5.10 -20.28
CA GLU A 198 -10.55 -6.09 -19.20
C GLU A 198 -10.74 -5.46 -17.82
N THR A 199 -10.29 -4.22 -17.63
CA THR A 199 -10.52 -3.44 -16.41
C THR A 199 -12.02 -3.20 -16.20
N GLN A 200 -12.73 -2.86 -17.27
CA GLN A 200 -14.18 -2.66 -17.21
C GLN A 200 -14.95 -3.97 -16.94
N LEU A 201 -14.47 -5.11 -17.47
CA LEU A 201 -15.05 -6.43 -17.21
C LEU A 201 -14.87 -6.88 -15.74
N THR A 202 -13.79 -6.47 -15.08
CA THR A 202 -13.48 -6.86 -13.70
C THR A 202 -14.03 -5.90 -12.64
N LYS A 203 -14.58 -4.76 -13.04
CA LYS A 203 -15.05 -3.69 -12.15
C LYS A 203 -15.99 -4.16 -11.03
N GLU A 204 -17.01 -4.94 -11.36
CA GLU A 204 -17.99 -5.43 -10.37
C GLU A 204 -17.36 -6.40 -9.37
N PHE A 205 -16.44 -7.25 -9.84
CA PHE A 205 -15.71 -8.18 -8.99
C PHE A 205 -14.83 -7.44 -7.98
N TYR A 206 -14.09 -6.42 -8.42
CA TYR A 206 -13.29 -5.58 -7.54
C TYR A 206 -14.15 -4.78 -6.56
N ALA A 207 -15.25 -4.19 -7.02
CA ALA A 207 -16.18 -3.46 -6.15
C ALA A 207 -16.79 -4.36 -5.07
N ALA A 208 -17.17 -5.60 -5.41
CA ALA A 208 -17.68 -6.56 -4.44
C ALA A 208 -16.59 -7.01 -3.45
N SER A 209 -15.37 -7.24 -3.93
CA SER A 209 -14.23 -7.63 -3.10
C SER A 209 -13.86 -6.54 -2.09
N GLY A 210 -13.93 -5.27 -2.49
CA GLY A 210 -13.63 -4.15 -1.60
C GLY A 210 -14.57 -4.00 -0.42
N ARG A 211 -15.81 -4.49 -0.52
CA ARG A 211 -16.79 -4.46 0.59
C ARG A 211 -16.51 -5.46 1.71
N VAL A 212 -15.57 -6.39 1.51
CA VAL A 212 -15.21 -7.43 2.49
C VAL A 212 -13.94 -7.05 3.27
N MET A 213 -13.23 -6.00 2.85
CA MET A 213 -12.15 -5.36 3.63
C MET A 213 -12.72 -4.48 4.74
#